data_AF-A0A9E6EU89-F1
#
_entry.id   AF-A0A9E6EU89-F1
#
_cell.length_a   1.000
_cell.length_b   1.000
_cell.length_c   1.000
_cell.angle_alpha   90.00
_cell.angle_beta   90.00
_cell.angle_gamma   90.00
#
_symmetry.space_group_name_H-M   'P 1'
#
loop_
_entity.id
_entity.type
_entity.pdbx_description
1 polymer ?
#
loop_
_entity_poly.entity_id
_entity_poly.type
_entity_poly.pdbx_seq_one_letter_code
_entity_poly.pdbx_strand_id
1 'polypeptide(L)'
;FVSYLISIAFFGLYQAIFMANAGGAWDNAKKVIEVDMKEKGTELHAAAVVGDTVGDPFKDTSSVALNPIIKFTTLFGLLAIELAIELAPQVALTLAAVFFALSLVFVHRSFFSMRIKVDEH
;
A
#
# COMPACT_ATOMS: atom_id res chain seq x y z
N PHE A 1 -10.44 -10.89 -10.48
CA PHE A 1 -9.00 -11.04 -10.24
C PHE A 1 -8.14 -10.21 -11.20
N VAL A 2 -8.29 -10.39 -12.53
CA VAL A 2 -7.56 -9.59 -13.54
C VAL A 2 -7.71 -8.08 -13.34
N SER A 3 -8.93 -7.58 -13.10
CA SER A 3 -9.17 -6.15 -12.84
C SER A 3 -8.39 -5.62 -11.63
N TYR A 4 -8.24 -6.43 -10.57
CA TYR A 4 -7.45 -6.06 -9.39
C TYR A 4 -5.96 -5.93 -9.74
N LEU A 5 -5.41 -6.85 -10.55
CA LEU A 5 -4.02 -6.78 -11.00
C LEU A 5 -3.75 -5.54 -11.86
N ILE A 6 -4.69 -5.19 -12.74
CA ILE A 6 -4.59 -3.97 -13.55
C ILE A 6 -4.64 -2.73 -12.65
N SER A 7 -5.56 -2.69 -11.69
CA SER A 7 -5.69 -1.57 -10.76
C SER A 7 -4.43 -1.37 -9.91
N ILE A 8 -3.89 -2.43 -9.29
CA ILE A 8 -2.69 -2.28 -8.45
C ILE A 8 -1.46 -1.86 -9.27
N ALA A 9 -1.34 -2.32 -10.52
CA ALA A 9 -0.27 -1.89 -11.41
C ALA A 9 -0.39 -0.40 -11.77
N PHE A 10 -1.58 0.05 -12.19
CA PHE A 10 -1.81 1.45 -12.56
C PHE A 10 -1.68 2.39 -11.37
N PHE A 11 -2.54 2.23 -10.35
CA PHE A 11 -2.59 3.14 -9.22
C PHE A 11 -1.33 3.05 -8.35
N GLY A 12 -0.81 1.83 -8.14
CA GLY A 12 0.41 1.61 -7.37
C GLY A 12 1.63 2.25 -8.03
N LEU A 13 1.75 2.19 -9.35
CA LEU A 13 2.85 2.84 -10.07
C LEU A 13 2.82 4.37 -9.89
N TYR A 14 1.68 4.99 -10.17
CA TYR A 14 1.58 6.46 -10.05
C TYR A 14 1.75 6.93 -8.61
N GLN A 15 1.24 6.17 -7.63
CA GLN A 15 1.43 6.47 -6.22
C GLN A 15 2.92 6.34 -5.81
N ALA A 16 3.63 5.32 -6.30
CA ALA A 16 5.06 5.14 -6.04
C ALA A 16 5.87 6.33 -6.55
N ILE A 17 5.62 6.73 -7.79
CA ILE A 17 6.30 7.87 -8.42
C ILE A 17 6.00 9.16 -7.65
N PHE A 18 4.75 9.40 -7.29
CA PHE A 18 4.35 10.56 -6.52
C PHE A 18 5.09 10.64 -5.18
N MET A 19 5.11 9.55 -4.40
CA MET A 19 5.76 9.53 -3.09
C MET A 19 7.28 9.71 -3.18
N ALA A 20 7.93 9.09 -4.17
CA ALA A 20 9.36 9.26 -4.42
C ALA A 20 9.70 10.71 -4.77
N ASN A 21 8.93 11.32 -5.68
CA ASN A 21 9.17 12.68 -6.14
C ASN A 21 8.85 13.72 -5.05
N ALA A 22 7.74 13.55 -4.33
CA ALA A 22 7.35 14.47 -3.26
C ALA A 22 8.38 14.46 -2.11
N GLY A 23 8.78 13.28 -1.63
CA GLY A 23 9.79 13.17 -0.57
C GLY A 23 11.16 13.66 -1.03
N GLY A 24 11.57 13.36 -2.27
CA GLY A 24 12.81 13.88 -2.85
C GLY A 24 12.81 15.41 -3.02
N ALA A 25 11.67 16.01 -3.37
CA ALA A 25 11.53 17.45 -3.47
C ALA A 25 11.68 18.13 -2.10
N TRP A 26 11.09 17.58 -1.03
CA TRP A 26 11.26 18.11 0.32
C TRP A 26 12.69 17.99 0.85
N ASP A 27 13.39 16.86 0.60
CA ASP A 27 14.81 16.73 0.96
C ASP A 27 15.69 17.74 0.22
N ASN A 28 15.44 17.92 -1.09
CA ASN A 28 16.19 18.87 -1.90
C ASN A 28 15.91 20.32 -1.46
N ALA A 29 14.66 20.67 -1.12
CA ALA A 29 14.32 21.98 -0.60
C ALA A 29 15.05 22.28 0.72
N LYS A 30 15.10 21.29 1.64
CA LYS A 30 15.90 21.39 2.87
C LYS A 30 17.38 21.60 2.54
N LYS A 31 17.96 20.83 1.61
CA LYS A 31 19.37 20.97 1.20
C LYS A 31 19.70 22.35 0.62
N VAL A 32 18.82 22.95 -0.17
CA VAL A 32 18.99 24.32 -0.69
C VAL A 32 19.09 25.33 0.45
N ILE A 33 18.21 25.24 1.45
CA ILE A 33 18.22 26.12 2.63
C ILE A 33 19.52 25.93 3.45
N GLU A 34 19.96 24.67 3.59
CA GLU A 34 21.14 24.32 4.36
C GLU A 34 22.47 24.72 3.71
N VAL A 35 22.58 24.59 2.39
CA VAL A 35 23.86 24.71 1.66
C VAL A 35 23.97 26.02 0.90
N ASP A 36 22.94 26.35 0.10
CA ASP A 36 22.98 27.53 -0.78
C ASP A 36 22.61 28.80 -0.03
N MET A 37 21.56 28.76 0.79
CA MET A 37 21.11 29.91 1.60
C MET A 37 21.87 30.02 2.93
N LYS A 38 22.47 28.93 3.42
CA LYS A 38 23.20 28.83 4.69
C LYS A 38 22.38 29.27 5.92
N GLU A 39 21.06 29.12 5.86
CA GLU A 39 20.15 29.54 6.92
C GLU A 39 19.80 28.41 7.91
N LYS A 40 20.82 27.66 8.37
CA LYS A 40 20.58 26.61 9.38
C LYS A 40 20.11 27.21 10.70
N GLY A 41 19.09 26.61 11.29
CA GLY A 41 18.53 27.03 12.59
C GLY A 41 17.53 28.18 12.53
N THR A 42 17.16 28.66 11.33
CA THR A 42 16.06 29.62 11.16
C THR A 42 14.70 28.91 11.19
N GLU A 43 13.62 29.67 11.33
CA GLU A 43 12.26 29.11 11.23
C GLU A 43 12.01 28.47 9.85
N LEU A 44 12.62 29.02 8.78
CA LEU A 44 12.57 28.44 7.44
C LEU A 44 13.23 27.06 7.40
N HIS A 45 14.39 26.89 8.03
CA HIS A 45 15.06 25.59 8.12
C HIS A 45 14.24 24.60 8.94
N ALA A 46 13.66 25.02 10.06
CA ALA A 46 12.80 24.17 10.87
C ALA A 46 11.58 23.65 10.07
N ALA A 47 10.93 24.53 9.28
CA ALA A 47 9.82 24.14 8.42
C ALA A 47 10.24 23.13 7.33
N ALA A 48 11.41 23.32 6.72
CA ALA A 48 11.93 22.41 5.71
C ALA A 48 12.34 21.04 6.28
N VAL A 49 12.88 21.01 7.51
CA VAL A 49 13.15 19.77 8.25
C VAL A 49 11.86 19.00 8.50
N VAL A 50 10.79 19.67 8.94
CA VAL A 50 9.48 19.01 9.10
C VAL A 50 8.99 18.41 7.77
N GLY A 51 9.09 19.15 6.67
CA GLY A 51 8.74 18.65 5.33
C GLY A 51 9.52 17.38 4.93
N ASP A 52 10.84 17.38 5.14
CA ASP A 52 11.67 16.21 4.84
C ASP A 52 11.35 15.01 5.75
N THR A 53 11.13 15.23 7.05
CA THR A 53 10.74 14.14 7.96
C THR A 53 9.40 13.50 7.61
N VAL A 54 8.46 14.25 7.03
CA VAL A 54 7.20 13.70 6.47
C VAL A 54 7.47 12.97 5.15
N GLY A 55 8.45 13.43 4.37
CA GLY A 55 8.86 12.84 3.09
C GLY A 55 9.71 11.57 3.21
N ASP A 56 10.42 11.35 4.32
CA ASP A 56 11.31 10.20 4.52
C ASP A 56 10.56 8.85 4.41
N PRO A 57 9.42 8.62 5.10
CA PRO A 57 8.64 7.39 4.91
C PRO A 57 8.13 7.20 3.48
N PHE A 58 7.94 8.29 2.73
CA PHE A 58 7.41 8.25 1.37
C PHE A 58 8.49 7.89 0.36
N LYS A 59 9.66 8.54 0.42
CA LYS A 59 10.77 8.30 -0.53
C LYS A 59 11.59 7.05 -0.21
N ASP A 60 11.79 6.69 1.07
CA ASP A 60 12.71 5.62 1.45
C ASP A 60 12.03 4.30 1.77
N THR A 61 10.75 4.32 2.14
CA THR A 61 10.02 3.11 2.56
C THR A 61 8.88 2.78 1.59
N SER A 62 7.86 3.62 1.54
CA SER A 62 6.58 3.29 0.90
C SER A 62 6.70 3.24 -0.63
N SER A 63 7.38 4.20 -1.26
CA SER A 63 7.57 4.20 -2.72
C SER A 63 8.46 3.05 -3.20
N VAL A 64 9.55 2.76 -2.48
CA VAL A 64 10.45 1.65 -2.77
C VAL A 64 9.74 0.30 -2.63
N ALA A 65 8.85 0.16 -1.63
CA ALA A 65 8.09 -1.06 -1.38
C ALA A 65 7.01 -1.36 -2.44
N LEU A 66 6.51 -0.36 -3.17
CA LEU A 66 5.45 -0.59 -4.16
C LEU A 66 5.90 -1.42 -5.36
N ASN A 67 7.14 -1.29 -5.80
CA ASN A 67 7.68 -2.08 -6.92
C ASN A 67 7.68 -3.61 -6.64
N PRO A 68 8.23 -4.12 -5.53
CA PRO A 68 8.12 -5.54 -5.20
C PRO A 68 6.68 -5.96 -4.92
N ILE A 69 5.84 -5.13 -4.28
CA ILE A 69 4.42 -5.46 -4.06
C ILE A 69 3.70 -5.73 -5.38
N ILE A 70 3.87 -4.85 -6.39
CA ILE A 70 3.24 -5.01 -7.69
C ILE A 70 3.77 -6.27 -8.39
N LYS A 71 5.09 -6.50 -8.38
CA LYS A 71 5.72 -7.67 -9.01
C LYS A 71 5.27 -8.99 -8.38
N PHE A 72 5.28 -9.10 -7.06
CA PHE A 72 4.88 -10.34 -6.40
C PHE A 72 3.37 -10.58 -6.51
N THR A 73 2.55 -9.55 -6.36
CA THR A 73 1.08 -9.69 -6.49
C THR A 73 0.69 -10.13 -7.90
N THR A 74 1.32 -9.57 -8.93
CA THR A 74 1.07 -9.97 -10.31
C THR A 74 1.59 -11.38 -10.62
N LEU A 75 2.79 -11.74 -10.15
CA LEU A 75 3.36 -13.07 -10.32
C LEU A 75 2.49 -14.16 -9.66
N PHE A 76 2.23 -14.04 -8.36
CA PHE A 76 1.39 -15.01 -7.64
C PHE A 76 -0.04 -15.04 -8.17
N GLY A 77 -0.52 -13.90 -8.67
CA GLY A 77 -1.82 -13.83 -9.28
C GLY A 77 -1.98 -14.65 -10.55
N LEU A 78 -1.00 -14.58 -11.44
CA LEU A 78 -1.01 -15.40 -12.65
C LEU A 78 -0.88 -16.88 -12.31
N LEU A 79 0.00 -17.24 -11.38
CA LEU A 79 0.17 -18.61 -10.89
C LEU A 79 -1.13 -19.18 -10.28
N ALA A 80 -1.87 -18.37 -9.52
CA ALA A 80 -3.14 -18.79 -8.94
C ALA A 80 -4.21 -19.06 -10.01
N ILE A 81 -4.23 -18.30 -11.10
CA ILE A 81 -5.13 -18.55 -12.24
C ILE A 81 -4.76 -19.85 -12.94
N GLU A 82 -3.47 -20.07 -13.21
CA GLU A 82 -2.98 -21.30 -13.86
C GLU A 82 -3.35 -22.54 -13.05
N LEU A 83 -3.07 -22.52 -11.74
CA LEU A 83 -3.46 -23.60 -10.82
C LEU A 83 -4.98 -23.85 -10.81
N ALA A 84 -5.79 -22.80 -10.87
CA ALA A 84 -7.24 -22.93 -10.87
C ALA A 84 -7.78 -23.63 -12.13
N ILE A 85 -7.07 -23.52 -13.26
CA ILE A 85 -7.45 -24.17 -14.53
C ILE A 85 -7.02 -25.64 -14.55
N GLU A 86 -5.91 -25.99 -13.90
CA GLU A 86 -5.39 -27.37 -13.85
C GLU A 86 -6.09 -28.27 -12.82
N LEU A 87 -6.79 -27.69 -11.83
CA LEU A 87 -7.45 -28.45 -10.77
C LEU A 87 -8.66 -29.24 -11.28
N ALA A 88 -8.84 -30.45 -10.75
CA ALA A 88 -10.05 -31.24 -10.99
C ALA A 88 -11.30 -30.46 -10.57
N PRO A 89 -12.40 -30.46 -11.37
CA PRO A 89 -13.57 -29.64 -11.12
C PRO A 89 -14.16 -29.79 -9.72
N GLN A 90 -14.16 -31.00 -9.18
CA GLN A 90 -14.69 -31.31 -7.84
C GLN A 90 -13.86 -30.63 -6.75
N VAL A 91 -12.54 -30.63 -6.88
CA VAL A 91 -11.62 -29.99 -5.94
C VAL A 91 -11.79 -28.47 -6.00
N ALA A 92 -11.83 -27.90 -7.22
CA ALA A 92 -12.04 -26.48 -7.43
C ALA A 92 -13.37 -25.98 -6.81
N LEU A 93 -14.48 -26.68 -7.05
CA LEU A 93 -15.79 -26.36 -6.47
C LEU A 93 -15.80 -26.49 -4.95
N THR A 94 -15.17 -27.53 -4.41
CA THR A 94 -15.10 -27.72 -2.95
C THR A 94 -14.31 -26.60 -2.29
N LEU A 95 -13.14 -26.25 -2.83
CA LEU A 95 -12.33 -25.14 -2.34
C LEU A 95 -13.06 -23.80 -2.47
N ALA A 96 -13.73 -23.55 -3.60
CA ALA A 96 -14.52 -22.34 -3.79
C ALA A 96 -15.65 -22.23 -2.75
N ALA A 97 -16.38 -23.31 -2.48
CA ALA A 97 -17.44 -23.33 -1.48
C ALA A 97 -16.88 -23.08 -0.06
N VAL A 98 -15.75 -23.69 0.29
CA VAL A 98 -15.08 -23.47 1.59
C VAL A 98 -14.62 -22.03 1.74
N PHE A 99 -13.90 -21.48 0.75
CA PHE A 99 -13.44 -20.08 0.79
C PHE A 99 -14.60 -19.09 0.81
N PHE A 100 -15.68 -19.37 0.08
CA PHE A 100 -16.88 -18.55 0.11
C PHE A 100 -17.52 -18.54 1.50
N ALA A 101 -17.73 -19.71 2.10
CA ALA A 101 -18.27 -19.82 3.47
C ALA A 101 -17.39 -19.09 4.50
N LEU A 102 -16.06 -19.27 4.42
CA LEU A 102 -15.12 -18.55 5.29
C LEU A 102 -15.20 -17.03 5.10
N SER A 103 -15.30 -16.55 3.86
CA SER A 103 -15.43 -15.12 3.58
C SER A 103 -16.73 -14.54 4.15
N LEU A 104 -17.85 -15.25 4.03
CA LEU A 104 -19.12 -14.85 4.65
C LEU A 104 -19.02 -14.78 6.18
N VAL A 105 -18.39 -15.77 6.81
CA VAL A 105 -18.16 -15.76 8.27
C VAL A 105 -17.31 -14.55 8.67
N PHE A 106 -16.24 -14.27 7.91
CA PHE A 106 -15.36 -13.14 8.20
C PHE A 106 -16.06 -11.79 8.02
N VAL A 107 -16.83 -11.62 6.94
CA VAL A 107 -17.66 -10.44 6.71
C VAL A 107 -18.67 -10.28 7.84
N HIS A 108 -19.42 -11.32 8.17
CA HIS A 108 -20.41 -11.26 9.26
C HIS A 108 -19.75 -10.88 10.59
N ARG A 109 -18.63 -11.51 10.95
CA ARG A 109 -17.90 -11.18 12.19
C ARG A 109 -17.40 -9.74 12.18
N SER A 110 -16.89 -9.27 11.04
CA SER A 110 -16.37 -7.91 10.91
C SER A 110 -17.45 -6.84 11.11
N PHE A 111 -18.61 -7.03 10.48
CA PHE A 111 -19.70 -6.05 10.55
C PHE A 111 -20.56 -6.14 11.81
N PHE A 112 -20.77 -7.35 12.35
CA PHE A 112 -21.74 -7.58 13.42
C PHE A 112 -21.12 -7.93 14.77
N SER A 113 -19.97 -8.60 14.82
CA SER A 113 -19.34 -9.02 16.09
C SER A 113 -18.30 -8.04 16.64
N MET A 114 -17.91 -7.02 15.88
CA MET A 114 -17.01 -5.95 16.34
C MET A 114 -17.72 -4.63 16.66
N ARG A 115 -19.06 -4.62 16.70
CA ARG A 115 -19.80 -3.47 17.22
C ARG A 115 -19.56 -3.37 18.72
N ILE A 116 -18.97 -2.26 19.16
CA ILE A 116 -18.81 -1.91 20.58
C ILE A 116 -20.22 -1.90 21.19
N LYS A 117 -20.45 -2.75 22.19
CA LYS A 117 -21.65 -2.62 23.03
C LYS A 117 -21.48 -1.32 23.80
N VAL A 118 -22.37 -0.38 23.57
CA VAL A 118 -22.49 0.78 24.46
C VAL A 118 -23.02 0.21 25.77
N ASP A 119 -22.13 0.03 26.73
CA ASP A 119 -22.55 -0.23 28.11
C ASP A 119 -23.23 1.06 28.57
N GLU A 120 -24.57 1.08 28.57
CA GLU A 120 -25.31 2.01 29.40
C GLU A 120 -25.02 1.63 30.84
N HIS A 121 -24.16 2.39 31.54
CA HIS A 121 -24.23 2.76 32.96
C HIS A 121 -23.04 3.65 33.35
#